data_AF-A0A6L6DYN8-F1
#
_entry.id   AF-A0A6L6DYN8-F1
#
_cell.length_a   1.000
_cell.length_b   1.000
_cell.length_c   1.000
_cell.angle_alpha   90.00
_cell.angle_beta   90.00
_cell.angle_gamma   90.00
#
_symmetry.space_group_name_H-M   'P 1'
#
loop_
_entity.id
_entity.type
_entity.pdbx_description
1 polymer ?
#
loop_
_entity_poly.entity_id
_entity_poly.type
_entity_poly.pdbx_seq_one_letter_code
_entity_poly.pdbx_strand_id
1 'polypeptide(L)'
;MNTAPKNVVVLLLDSLNRHEMGAYGGTNFDTPNLDRLAARSVRFTNHHTGSLPCIPARHDILVGAWDFLWKPWGSIELWEEPITSSLRREGVITQLITDHPHLFEVGGENYHTDFTAWDYERGHESDAWKSRPDDSWLGAPSFGRGHTHYDNSRGFFRGEEDFPGPRTMQATARWLAEDAPIHRAKGERFFLFVDEFDPHEPFDTPDRWADRYDDSWEGPHLVWPPYAVDAIKEGIMTERDARQVRAQYGGKLSMIDHWLGKVLDSLDATNAWDDTVVVLCTDHGHYLGDTDVYGRDVWGKPGIPVYKPLGHIPLMISWPGVAPTTNDALTTSTDIHATIADIFDASIKHTAHGSSLVPLLSGAT
;
A
#
# COMPACT_ATOMS: atom_id res chain seq x y z
N MET A 1 -11.81 30.81 2.10
CA MET A 1 -12.21 30.56 0.70
C MET A 1 -11.77 29.15 0.40
N ASN A 2 -12.69 28.24 0.04
CA ASN A 2 -12.32 26.88 -0.39
C ASN A 2 -11.60 27.00 -1.73
N THR A 3 -10.28 27.00 -1.70
CA THR A 3 -9.47 26.87 -2.91
C THR A 3 -9.48 25.41 -3.31
N ALA A 4 -9.73 25.12 -4.59
CA ALA A 4 -9.59 23.78 -5.14
C ALA A 4 -8.20 23.22 -4.79
N PRO A 5 -8.08 21.93 -4.46
CA PRO A 5 -6.80 21.33 -4.12
C PRO A 5 -5.82 21.46 -5.29
N LYS A 6 -4.54 21.65 -4.96
CA LYS A 6 -3.48 21.84 -5.95
C LYS A 6 -2.55 20.66 -6.08
N ASN A 7 -2.48 19.83 -5.05
CA ASN A 7 -1.54 18.73 -4.95
C ASN A 7 -2.25 17.45 -4.51
N VAL A 8 -1.66 16.31 -4.84
CA VAL A 8 -2.13 15.00 -4.42
C VAL A 8 -0.97 14.19 -3.86
N VAL A 9 -1.21 13.55 -2.72
CA VAL A 9 -0.37 12.50 -2.16
C VAL A 9 -1.21 11.23 -2.10
N VAL A 10 -0.74 10.15 -2.72
CA VAL A 10 -1.31 8.82 -2.54
C VAL A 10 -0.35 8.00 -1.68
N LEU A 11 -0.88 7.39 -0.63
CA LEU A 11 -0.23 6.46 0.28
C LEU A 11 -0.86 5.09 0.05
N LEU A 12 -0.20 4.24 -0.73
CA LEU A 12 -0.61 2.87 -0.97
C LEU A 12 0.22 1.97 -0.05
N LEU A 13 -0.43 1.28 0.87
CA LEU A 13 0.19 0.23 1.71
C LEU A 13 -0.22 -1.13 1.15
N ASP A 14 0.71 -1.93 0.68
CA ASP A 14 0.42 -3.21 0.00
C ASP A 14 -0.12 -4.27 0.97
N SER A 15 -1.17 -5.00 0.57
CA SER A 15 -1.75 -6.08 1.38
C SER A 15 -2.32 -5.62 2.73
N LEU A 16 -2.79 -4.37 2.80
CA LEU A 16 -3.39 -3.80 4.00
C LEU A 16 -4.79 -4.39 4.22
N ASN A 17 -4.92 -5.25 5.24
CA ASN A 17 -6.18 -5.86 5.61
C ASN A 17 -7.04 -4.83 6.33
N ARG A 18 -8.06 -4.33 5.62
CA ARG A 18 -9.08 -3.41 6.13
C ARG A 18 -9.63 -3.82 7.50
N HIS A 19 -9.85 -5.11 7.71
CA HIS A 19 -10.52 -5.64 8.89
C HIS A 19 -9.64 -5.64 10.14
N GLU A 20 -8.34 -5.42 9.97
CA GLU A 20 -7.36 -5.32 11.05
C GLU A 20 -7.07 -3.87 11.46
N MET A 21 -7.65 -2.89 10.76
CA MET A 21 -7.48 -1.46 11.06
C MET A 21 -8.52 -0.97 12.07
N GLY A 22 -8.08 -0.23 13.11
CA GLY A 22 -8.96 0.39 14.11
C GLY A 22 -10.04 1.27 13.47
N ALA A 23 -9.65 2.05 12.47
CA ALA A 23 -10.51 2.93 11.68
C ALA A 23 -11.64 2.20 10.95
N TYR A 24 -11.54 0.88 10.77
CA TYR A 24 -12.58 0.05 10.16
C TYR A 24 -13.17 -1.00 11.12
N GLY A 25 -12.90 -0.86 12.43
CA GLY A 25 -13.44 -1.71 13.48
C GLY A 25 -12.56 -2.89 13.87
N GLY A 26 -11.34 -2.99 13.35
CA GLY A 26 -10.34 -3.96 13.79
C GLY A 26 -9.90 -3.71 15.24
N THR A 27 -9.63 -4.80 15.97
CA THR A 27 -9.26 -4.73 17.39
C THR A 27 -8.05 -5.59 17.75
N ASN A 28 -7.48 -6.30 16.78
CA ASN A 28 -6.39 -7.25 17.04
C ASN A 28 -5.03 -6.55 17.14
N PHE A 29 -4.83 -5.46 16.38
CA PHE A 29 -3.55 -4.76 16.25
C PHE A 29 -3.72 -3.24 16.37
N ASP A 30 -2.68 -2.59 16.87
CA ASP A 30 -2.63 -1.14 17.06
C ASP A 30 -2.31 -0.42 15.75
N THR A 31 -3.20 0.49 15.34
CA THR A 31 -3.06 1.32 14.11
C THR A 31 -3.35 2.81 14.36
N PRO A 32 -2.72 3.44 15.37
CA PRO A 32 -3.08 4.79 15.81
C PRO A 32 -2.85 5.89 14.76
N ASN A 33 -1.92 5.74 13.82
CA ASN A 33 -1.68 6.76 12.79
C ASN A 33 -2.63 6.61 11.60
N LEU A 34 -3.03 5.39 11.24
CA LEU A 34 -4.14 5.13 10.34
C LEU A 34 -5.45 5.68 10.92
N ASP A 35 -5.67 5.50 12.22
CA ASP A 35 -6.81 6.10 12.94
C ASP A 35 -6.73 7.64 12.95
N ARG A 36 -5.53 8.19 13.14
CA ARG A 36 -5.27 9.63 13.06
C ARG A 36 -5.60 10.19 11.67
N LEU A 37 -5.22 9.49 10.61
CA LEU A 37 -5.57 9.87 9.24
C LEU A 37 -7.08 9.75 8.99
N ALA A 38 -7.71 8.67 9.47
CA ALA A 38 -9.15 8.47 9.37
C ALA A 38 -9.93 9.61 10.04
N ALA A 39 -9.47 10.09 11.20
CA ALA A 39 -10.06 11.20 11.93
C ALA A 39 -9.97 12.56 11.20
N ARG A 40 -9.27 12.62 10.07
CA ARG A 40 -9.14 13.81 9.21
C ARG A 40 -9.76 13.61 7.82
N SER A 41 -10.28 12.42 7.53
CA SER A 41 -10.62 11.99 6.18
C SER A 41 -12.10 11.69 6.00
N VAL A 42 -12.55 11.71 4.75
CA VAL A 42 -13.73 10.97 4.32
C VAL A 42 -13.34 9.50 4.22
N ARG A 43 -13.95 8.65 5.04
CA ARG A 43 -13.70 7.21 5.07
C ARG A 43 -14.75 6.46 4.25
N PHE A 44 -14.32 5.74 3.23
CA PHE A 44 -15.21 4.96 2.36
C PHE A 44 -15.46 3.57 2.95
N THR A 45 -16.71 3.21 3.17
CA THR A 45 -17.06 1.93 3.79
C THR A 45 -17.36 0.83 2.78
N ASN A 46 -17.46 1.15 1.49
CA ASN A 46 -17.80 0.23 0.41
C ASN A 46 -16.86 0.37 -0.80
N HIS A 47 -15.55 0.40 -0.52
CA HIS A 47 -14.49 0.43 -1.53
C HIS A 47 -13.95 -0.99 -1.78
N HIS A 48 -13.82 -1.39 -3.04
CA HIS A 48 -13.37 -2.73 -3.41
C HIS A 48 -12.23 -2.69 -4.41
N THR A 49 -11.41 -3.74 -4.42
CA THR A 49 -10.41 -3.96 -5.46
C THR A 49 -11.09 -4.01 -6.84
N GLY A 50 -10.47 -3.43 -7.87
CA GLY A 50 -10.89 -3.64 -9.25
C GLY A 50 -10.28 -4.91 -9.82
N SER A 51 -8.95 -4.92 -9.94
CA SER A 51 -8.13 -6.01 -10.43
C SER A 51 -7.21 -6.54 -9.32
N LEU A 52 -6.81 -7.80 -9.43
CA LEU A 52 -5.96 -8.51 -8.45
C LEU A 52 -4.87 -9.29 -9.19
N PRO A 53 -3.68 -9.50 -8.60
CA PRO A 53 -3.17 -8.97 -7.34
C PRO A 53 -2.41 -7.63 -7.55
N CYS A 54 -1.21 -7.45 -6.98
CA CYS A 54 -0.50 -6.18 -6.87
C CYS A 54 -0.37 -5.35 -8.16
N ILE A 55 0.21 -5.89 -9.24
CA ILE A 55 0.44 -5.14 -10.48
C ILE A 55 -0.87 -4.78 -11.21
N PRO A 56 -1.84 -5.69 -11.38
CA PRO A 56 -3.15 -5.32 -11.89
C PRO A 56 -3.85 -4.22 -11.08
N ALA A 57 -3.73 -4.22 -9.75
CA ALA A 57 -4.28 -3.14 -8.93
C ALA A 57 -3.54 -1.80 -9.12
N ARG A 58 -2.22 -1.84 -9.34
CA ARG A 58 -1.43 -0.64 -9.70
C ARG A 58 -1.78 -0.14 -11.10
N HIS A 59 -2.14 -1.03 -12.02
CA HIS A 59 -2.72 -0.67 -13.31
C HIS A 59 -4.06 0.03 -13.15
N ASP A 60 -4.96 -0.46 -12.29
CA ASP A 60 -6.21 0.24 -11.98
C ASP A 60 -5.95 1.69 -11.52
N ILE A 61 -5.00 1.90 -10.61
CA ILE A 61 -4.73 3.22 -10.01
C ILE A 61 -3.95 4.15 -10.95
N LEU A 62 -2.91 3.64 -11.61
CA LEU A 62 -2.02 4.45 -12.44
C LEU A 62 -2.53 4.59 -13.87
N VAL A 63 -3.28 3.62 -14.40
CA VAL A 63 -3.78 3.63 -15.79
C VAL A 63 -5.30 3.81 -15.86
N GLY A 64 -6.05 3.48 -14.81
CA GLY A 64 -7.50 3.73 -14.76
C GLY A 64 -8.33 2.71 -15.53
N ALA A 65 -7.70 1.65 -16.02
CA ALA A 65 -8.34 0.53 -16.72
C ALA A 65 -8.35 -0.70 -15.81
N TRP A 66 -9.30 -1.60 -16.02
CA TRP A 66 -9.41 -2.85 -15.27
C TRP A 66 -8.74 -3.93 -16.08
N ASP A 67 -7.86 -4.72 -15.47
CA ASP A 67 -7.25 -5.91 -16.08
C ASP A 67 -8.17 -7.14 -15.95
N PHE A 68 -8.99 -7.18 -14.90
CA PHE A 68 -9.93 -8.26 -14.65
C PHE A 68 -10.86 -8.48 -15.86
N LEU A 69 -10.89 -9.73 -16.35
CA LEU A 69 -11.55 -10.29 -17.55
C LEU A 69 -10.70 -10.45 -18.81
N TRP A 70 -9.53 -9.82 -18.95
CA TRP A 70 -8.82 -9.87 -20.24
C TRP A 70 -7.31 -9.84 -20.19
N LYS A 71 -6.68 -9.38 -19.10
CA LYS A 71 -5.22 -9.29 -18.98
C LYS A 71 -4.70 -9.97 -17.72
N PRO A 72 -3.60 -10.75 -17.82
CA PRO A 72 -2.90 -11.26 -16.64
C PRO A 72 -2.00 -10.17 -16.03
N TRP A 73 -1.23 -10.54 -15.01
CA TRP A 73 -0.11 -9.73 -14.53
C TRP A 73 0.82 -9.30 -15.69
N GLY A 74 1.06 -7.99 -15.83
CA GLY A 74 1.78 -7.44 -16.98
C GLY A 74 2.09 -5.95 -16.86
N SER A 75 3.02 -5.48 -17.71
CA SER A 75 3.29 -4.06 -17.97
C SER A 75 2.05 -3.31 -18.47
N ILE A 76 2.12 -1.98 -18.48
CA ILE A 76 1.18 -1.10 -19.21
C ILE A 76 1.17 -1.49 -20.70
N GLU A 77 -0.02 -1.51 -21.32
CA GLU A 77 -0.18 -1.90 -22.72
C GLU A 77 0.17 -0.77 -23.70
N LEU A 78 0.52 -1.14 -24.94
CA LEU A 78 0.98 -0.19 -25.97
C LEU A 78 -0.04 0.89 -26.36
N TRP A 79 -1.33 0.68 -26.10
CA TRP A 79 -2.42 1.61 -26.41
C TRP A 79 -2.90 2.41 -25.19
N GLU A 80 -2.29 2.19 -24.03
CA GLU A 80 -2.61 2.86 -22.78
C GLU A 80 -1.52 3.86 -22.41
N GLU A 81 -1.84 4.77 -21.50
CA GLU A 81 -0.87 5.67 -20.90
C GLU A 81 -1.09 5.78 -19.39
N PRO A 82 -0.02 5.77 -18.57
CA PRO A 82 -0.16 6.05 -17.15
C PRO A 82 -0.59 7.49 -16.93
N ILE A 83 -1.26 7.74 -15.81
CA ILE A 83 -1.74 9.05 -15.36
C ILE A 83 -0.60 10.07 -15.35
N THR A 84 0.62 9.65 -15.03
CA THR A 84 1.82 10.49 -15.03
C THR A 84 2.12 11.11 -16.40
N SER A 85 1.85 10.40 -17.51
CA SER A 85 1.97 10.94 -18.87
C SER A 85 0.94 12.05 -19.13
N SER A 86 -0.28 11.89 -18.63
CA SER A 86 -1.33 12.91 -18.72
C SER A 86 -1.03 14.12 -17.83
N LEU A 87 -0.62 13.89 -16.58
CA LEU A 87 -0.23 14.92 -15.62
C LEU A 87 0.95 15.77 -16.10
N ARG A 88 1.94 15.14 -16.76
CA ARG A 88 3.08 15.85 -17.35
C ARG A 88 2.65 16.88 -18.41
N ARG A 89 1.59 16.61 -19.17
CA ARG A 89 1.06 17.56 -20.18
C ARG A 89 0.45 18.80 -19.52
N GLU A 90 -0.10 18.62 -18.33
CA GLU A 90 -0.66 19.69 -17.49
C GLU A 90 0.39 20.35 -16.57
N GLY A 91 1.68 20.06 -16.79
CA GLY A 91 2.79 20.67 -16.06
C GLY A 91 2.89 20.25 -14.58
N VAL A 92 2.32 19.11 -14.21
CA VAL A 92 2.35 18.58 -12.84
C VAL A 92 3.65 17.82 -12.61
N ILE A 93 4.33 18.12 -11.50
CA ILE A 93 5.51 17.36 -11.05
C ILE A 93 5.05 16.04 -10.46
N THR A 94 5.64 14.93 -10.92
CA THR A 94 5.28 13.59 -10.46
C THR A 94 6.46 12.92 -9.78
N GLN A 95 6.28 12.52 -8.52
CA GLN A 95 7.29 11.80 -7.73
C GLN A 95 6.76 10.42 -7.35
N LEU A 96 7.55 9.38 -7.55
CA LEU A 96 7.33 8.05 -6.97
C LEU A 96 8.32 7.82 -5.84
N ILE A 97 7.87 7.28 -4.71
CA ILE A 97 8.74 6.74 -3.66
C ILE A 97 8.22 5.35 -3.36
N THR A 98 9.07 4.34 -3.49
CA THR A 98 8.60 2.95 -3.43
C THR A 98 9.69 2.00 -2.95
N ASP A 99 9.28 0.91 -2.32
CA ASP A 99 10.06 -0.30 -2.11
C ASP A 99 9.43 -1.53 -2.79
N HIS A 100 8.41 -1.33 -3.64
CA HIS A 100 7.66 -2.39 -4.32
C HIS A 100 8.49 -3.02 -5.45
N PRO A 101 9.02 -4.25 -5.27
CA PRO A 101 10.00 -4.81 -6.18
C PRO A 101 9.42 -5.15 -7.54
N HIS A 102 8.13 -5.49 -7.61
CA HIS A 102 7.50 -5.90 -8.86
C HIS A 102 7.44 -4.80 -9.91
N LEU A 103 7.56 -3.51 -9.53
CA LEU A 103 7.66 -2.40 -10.49
C LEU A 103 8.95 -2.45 -11.34
N PHE A 104 9.92 -3.27 -10.94
CA PHE A 104 11.26 -3.39 -11.54
C PHE A 104 11.54 -4.80 -12.08
N GLU A 105 10.57 -5.70 -11.98
CA GLU A 105 10.68 -7.08 -12.43
C GLU A 105 10.06 -7.26 -13.82
N VAL A 106 10.54 -8.27 -14.55
CA VAL A 106 9.95 -8.65 -15.84
C VAL A 106 8.52 -9.13 -15.64
N GLY A 107 7.58 -8.52 -16.35
CA GLY A 107 6.15 -8.70 -16.21
C GLY A 107 5.47 -7.66 -15.31
N GLY A 108 6.20 -6.82 -14.57
CA GLY A 108 5.63 -5.76 -13.72
C GLY A 108 6.25 -4.37 -13.97
N GLU A 109 7.08 -4.24 -15.00
CA GLU A 109 7.81 -3.03 -15.34
C GLU A 109 6.94 -1.91 -15.96
N ASN A 110 7.57 -0.76 -16.26
CA ASN A 110 7.04 0.41 -16.98
C ASN A 110 6.01 1.28 -16.24
N TYR A 111 5.65 0.99 -15.00
CA TYR A 111 4.77 1.87 -14.22
C TYR A 111 5.49 3.09 -13.64
N HIS A 112 6.79 3.00 -13.38
CA HIS A 112 7.60 4.08 -12.80
C HIS A 112 8.24 5.02 -13.83
N THR A 113 8.34 4.61 -15.10
CA THR A 113 9.23 5.24 -16.10
C THR A 113 8.79 6.64 -16.54
N ASP A 114 7.50 6.97 -16.42
CA ASP A 114 6.94 8.26 -16.83
C ASP A 114 6.84 9.29 -15.69
N PHE A 115 7.23 8.91 -14.47
CA PHE A 115 7.36 9.89 -13.37
C PHE A 115 8.47 10.90 -13.66
N THR A 116 8.32 12.12 -13.15
CA THR A 116 9.35 13.17 -13.26
C THR A 116 10.62 12.76 -12.51
N ALA A 117 10.44 12.14 -11.34
CA ALA A 117 11.49 11.51 -10.56
C ALA A 117 10.92 10.33 -9.76
N TRP A 118 11.77 9.37 -9.41
CA TRP A 118 11.41 8.22 -8.61
C TRP A 118 12.57 7.82 -7.69
N ASP A 119 12.23 7.39 -6.46
CA ASP A 119 13.15 6.89 -5.44
C ASP A 119 12.78 5.44 -5.12
N TYR A 120 13.73 4.51 -5.27
CA TYR A 120 13.49 3.07 -5.08
C TYR A 120 14.31 2.53 -3.90
N GLU A 121 13.61 2.26 -2.81
CA GLU A 121 14.14 1.74 -1.55
C GLU A 121 14.29 0.21 -1.60
N ARG A 122 15.51 -0.21 -1.92
CA ARG A 122 15.85 -1.60 -2.29
C ARG A 122 15.80 -2.58 -1.12
N GLY A 123 15.50 -3.84 -1.39
CA GLY A 123 15.76 -4.97 -0.50
C GLY A 123 14.53 -5.75 -0.04
N HIS A 124 13.34 -5.41 -0.55
CA HIS A 124 12.11 -6.13 -0.21
C HIS A 124 11.92 -7.40 -1.06
N GLU A 125 11.34 -8.45 -0.49
CA GLU A 125 10.82 -9.67 -1.14
C GLU A 125 11.71 -10.23 -2.28
N SER A 126 11.31 -10.06 -3.53
CA SER A 126 12.01 -10.57 -4.72
C SER A 126 13.08 -9.62 -5.27
N ASP A 127 13.30 -8.46 -4.65
CA ASP A 127 14.32 -7.49 -5.09
C ASP A 127 15.73 -8.08 -5.01
N ALA A 128 16.36 -8.25 -6.17
CA ALA A 128 17.75 -8.67 -6.33
C ALA A 128 18.76 -7.56 -5.94
N TRP A 129 18.67 -7.02 -4.73
CA TRP A 129 19.54 -5.96 -4.22
C TRP A 129 20.94 -6.46 -3.84
N LYS A 130 21.02 -7.64 -3.25
CA LYS A 130 22.27 -8.27 -2.79
C LYS A 130 22.50 -9.60 -3.49
N SER A 131 23.73 -9.80 -3.97
CA SER A 131 24.14 -11.02 -4.68
C SER A 131 24.45 -12.21 -3.77
N ARG A 132 24.51 -11.98 -2.46
CA ARG A 132 24.80 -12.99 -1.44
C ARG A 132 24.19 -12.59 -0.09
N PRO A 133 23.98 -13.55 0.84
CA PRO A 133 23.68 -13.20 2.22
C PRO A 133 24.86 -12.49 2.88
N ASP A 134 24.53 -11.71 3.91
CA ASP A 134 25.54 -11.24 4.85
C ASP A 134 26.01 -12.41 5.70
N ASP A 135 27.32 -12.71 5.66
CA ASP A 135 27.93 -13.83 6.39
C ASP A 135 27.81 -13.67 7.92
N SER A 136 27.48 -12.47 8.39
CA SER A 136 27.26 -12.17 9.82
C SER A 136 25.82 -12.37 10.29
N TRP A 137 24.87 -12.68 9.41
CA TRP A 137 23.44 -12.77 9.74
C TRP A 137 22.87 -14.18 9.59
N LEU A 138 22.23 -14.69 10.66
CA LEU A 138 21.55 -15.99 10.68
C LEU A 138 20.03 -15.80 10.53
N GLY A 139 19.55 -15.92 9.29
CA GLY A 139 18.23 -16.37 8.80
C GLY A 139 16.91 -16.01 9.49
N ALA A 140 15.87 -15.72 8.68
CA ALA A 140 14.47 -15.98 9.06
C ALA A 140 14.05 -17.40 8.67
N PRO A 141 12.93 -17.92 9.18
CA PRO A 141 12.44 -19.20 8.72
C PRO A 141 11.95 -19.13 7.27
N SER A 142 12.50 -20.02 6.45
CA SER A 142 11.93 -20.40 5.17
C SER A 142 10.75 -21.33 5.43
N PHE A 143 9.54 -20.95 5.00
CA PHE A 143 8.36 -21.83 5.02
C PHE A 143 8.36 -22.82 3.86
N GLY A 144 9.51 -23.44 3.60
CA GLY A 144 9.70 -24.29 2.42
C GLY A 144 9.76 -23.53 1.10
N ARG A 145 9.97 -22.20 1.11
CA ARG A 145 10.18 -21.39 -0.10
C ARG A 145 11.62 -21.46 -0.64
N GLY A 146 12.51 -22.20 0.01
CA GLY A 146 13.92 -22.21 -0.34
C GLY A 146 14.58 -20.86 -0.04
N HIS A 147 15.76 -20.64 -0.63
CA HIS A 147 16.50 -19.37 -0.54
C HIS A 147 15.92 -18.34 -1.52
N THR A 148 15.68 -17.12 -1.06
CA THR A 148 15.09 -16.02 -1.82
C THR A 148 16.04 -14.82 -1.90
N HIS A 149 15.70 -13.82 -2.73
CA HIS A 149 16.44 -12.56 -2.77
C HIS A 149 16.36 -11.80 -1.44
N TYR A 150 15.22 -11.86 -0.75
CA TYR A 150 15.06 -11.29 0.59
C TYR A 150 16.09 -11.84 1.58
N ASP A 151 16.40 -13.14 1.53
CA ASP A 151 17.42 -13.75 2.42
C ASP A 151 18.81 -13.13 2.22
N ASN A 152 19.13 -12.70 1.00
CA ASN A 152 20.37 -11.96 0.74
C ASN A 152 20.33 -10.54 1.31
N SER A 153 19.19 -9.88 1.19
CA SER A 153 19.00 -8.46 1.53
C SER A 153 18.90 -8.23 3.04
N ARG A 154 18.10 -9.04 3.74
CA ARG A 154 17.71 -8.81 5.14
C ARG A 154 18.88 -8.76 6.11
N GLY A 155 19.97 -9.48 5.83
CA GLY A 155 21.14 -9.47 6.70
C GLY A 155 21.86 -8.12 6.76
N PHE A 156 21.58 -7.22 5.81
CA PHE A 156 22.16 -5.88 5.77
C PHE A 156 21.33 -4.84 6.52
N PHE A 157 20.14 -5.17 7.03
CA PHE A 157 19.35 -4.28 7.87
C PHE A 157 19.94 -4.27 9.29
N ARG A 158 20.52 -3.15 9.73
CA ARG A 158 21.21 -3.04 11.03
C ARG A 158 20.34 -2.40 12.10
N GLY A 159 19.48 -1.48 11.67
CA GLY A 159 18.43 -0.88 12.47
C GLY A 159 17.07 -1.02 11.80
N GLU A 160 16.04 -0.59 12.52
CA GLU A 160 14.69 -0.53 11.95
C GLU A 160 14.63 0.42 10.75
N GLU A 161 15.39 1.50 10.80
CA GLU A 161 15.55 2.47 9.73
C GLU A 161 16.13 1.90 8.43
N ASP A 162 16.73 0.72 8.46
CA ASP A 162 17.27 0.05 7.28
C ASP A 162 16.26 -0.89 6.60
N PHE A 163 15.14 -1.20 7.26
CA PHE A 163 14.07 -1.98 6.62
C PHE A 163 13.47 -1.17 5.46
N PRO A 164 13.03 -1.83 4.37
CA PRO A 164 12.50 -1.14 3.18
C PRO A 164 11.35 -0.17 3.49
N GLY A 165 10.31 -0.62 4.21
CA GLY A 165 9.18 0.25 4.53
C GLY A 165 9.52 1.49 5.37
N PRO A 166 10.29 1.35 6.47
CA PRO A 166 10.85 2.49 7.18
C PRO A 166 11.64 3.47 6.30
N ARG A 167 12.43 2.98 5.33
CA ARG A 167 13.13 3.87 4.37
C ARG A 167 12.17 4.59 3.44
N THR A 168 11.19 3.90 2.88
CA THR A 168 10.14 4.49 2.01
C THR A 168 9.39 5.61 2.74
N MET A 169 8.99 5.36 3.99
CA MET A 169 8.31 6.35 4.84
C MET A 169 9.23 7.53 5.22
N GLN A 170 10.52 7.28 5.48
CA GLN A 170 11.49 8.35 5.73
C GLN A 170 11.75 9.20 4.48
N ALA A 171 11.93 8.59 3.32
CA ALA A 171 12.10 9.27 2.04
C ALA A 171 10.87 10.12 1.73
N THR A 172 9.67 9.59 1.99
CA THR A 172 8.40 10.31 1.86
C THR A 172 8.32 11.50 2.80
N ALA A 173 8.59 11.31 4.10
CA ALA A 173 8.57 12.37 5.09
C ALA A 173 9.59 13.48 4.76
N ARG A 174 10.78 13.11 4.25
CA ARG A 174 11.82 14.02 3.78
C ARG A 174 11.36 14.83 2.57
N TRP A 175 10.83 14.18 1.54
CA TRP A 175 10.36 14.86 0.33
C TRP A 175 9.23 15.87 0.64
N LEU A 176 8.30 15.48 1.52
CA LEU A 176 7.24 16.38 1.99
C LEU A 176 7.77 17.57 2.80
N ALA A 177 8.89 17.39 3.53
CA ALA A 177 9.51 18.44 4.34
C ALA A 177 10.42 19.38 3.54
N GLU A 178 11.06 18.88 2.48
CA GLU A 178 12.12 19.59 1.76
C GLU A 178 11.69 20.05 0.36
N ASP A 179 11.17 19.15 -0.47
CA ASP A 179 10.83 19.42 -1.88
C ASP A 179 9.42 20.01 -2.05
N ALA A 180 8.42 19.43 -1.38
CA ALA A 180 7.03 19.87 -1.51
C ALA A 180 6.85 21.37 -1.18
N PRO A 181 7.45 21.94 -0.12
CA PRO A 181 7.35 23.38 0.16
C PRO A 181 7.98 24.25 -0.93
N ILE A 182 9.05 23.77 -1.59
CA ILE A 182 9.70 24.49 -2.70
C ILE A 182 8.77 24.53 -3.91
N HIS A 183 8.19 23.39 -4.30
CA HIS A 183 7.21 23.33 -5.40
C HIS A 183 6.00 24.24 -5.11
N ARG A 184 5.45 24.15 -3.89
CA ARG A 184 4.33 25.00 -3.45
C ARG A 184 4.67 26.49 -3.48
N ALA A 185 5.87 26.88 -3.04
CA ALA A 185 6.32 28.27 -3.06
C ALA A 185 6.50 28.82 -4.49
N LYS A 186 6.82 27.97 -5.45
CA LYS A 186 6.87 28.32 -6.89
C LYS A 186 5.50 28.35 -7.56
N GLY A 187 4.45 27.89 -6.87
CA GLY A 187 3.12 27.72 -7.45
C GLY A 187 3.01 26.51 -8.38
N GLU A 188 3.96 25.58 -8.32
CA GLU A 188 3.93 24.32 -9.06
C GLU A 188 2.94 23.36 -8.38
N ARG A 189 2.29 22.51 -9.18
CA ARG A 189 1.41 21.44 -8.73
C ARG A 189 2.19 20.12 -8.70
N PHE A 190 1.95 19.27 -7.71
CA PHE A 190 2.60 17.96 -7.65
C PHE A 190 1.64 16.80 -7.37
N PHE A 191 2.03 15.63 -7.85
CA PHE A 191 1.49 14.34 -7.51
C PHE A 191 2.61 13.45 -6.94
N LEU A 192 2.50 13.10 -5.66
CA LEU A 192 3.37 12.16 -4.98
C LEU A 192 2.65 10.82 -4.85
N PHE A 193 3.22 9.77 -5.43
CA PHE A 193 2.76 8.40 -5.26
C PHE A 193 3.75 7.66 -4.36
N VAL A 194 3.29 7.25 -3.18
CA VAL A 194 4.05 6.41 -2.25
C VAL A 194 3.50 5.00 -2.37
N ASP A 195 4.32 4.11 -2.89
CA ASP A 195 4.00 2.69 -3.09
C ASP A 195 4.81 1.87 -2.10
N GLU A 196 4.26 1.74 -0.90
CA GLU A 196 4.84 1.07 0.26
C GLU A 196 4.44 -0.40 0.27
N PHE A 197 5.42 -1.29 0.33
CA PHE A 197 5.21 -2.73 0.29
C PHE A 197 4.71 -3.29 1.62
N ASP A 198 4.97 -2.64 2.76
CA ASP A 198 4.45 -3.10 4.04
C ASP A 198 2.93 -2.79 4.16
N PRO A 199 2.11 -3.70 4.74
CA PRO A 199 2.48 -4.89 5.50
C PRO A 199 2.56 -6.22 4.72
N HIS A 200 2.79 -6.23 3.40
CA HIS A 200 2.98 -7.47 2.63
C HIS A 200 4.07 -8.37 3.24
N GLU A 201 3.94 -9.68 3.06
CA GLU A 201 4.92 -10.66 3.46
C GLU A 201 6.28 -10.50 2.71
N PRO A 202 7.42 -10.92 3.27
CA PRO A 202 7.58 -11.51 4.60
C PRO A 202 7.23 -10.52 5.71
N PHE A 203 6.50 -11.00 6.73
CA PHE A 203 6.11 -10.26 7.94
C PHE A 203 7.29 -10.08 8.92
N ASP A 204 8.47 -9.82 8.34
CA ASP A 204 9.72 -9.65 9.03
C ASP A 204 9.83 -8.25 9.60
N THR A 205 10.18 -8.17 10.89
CA THR A 205 10.30 -6.92 11.63
C THR A 205 11.35 -7.06 12.73
N PRO A 206 11.91 -5.96 13.26
CA PRO A 206 12.70 -5.99 14.49
C PRO A 206 11.94 -6.58 15.68
N ASP A 207 12.67 -7.16 16.64
CA ASP A 207 12.14 -7.90 17.81
C ASP A 207 11.02 -7.14 18.54
N ARG A 208 11.15 -5.82 18.71
CA ARG A 208 10.14 -4.99 19.40
C ARG A 208 8.74 -5.06 18.77
N TRP A 209 8.66 -5.37 17.48
CA TRP A 209 7.41 -5.52 16.74
C TRP A 209 7.03 -6.98 16.57
N ALA A 210 8.01 -7.84 16.28
CA ALA A 210 7.79 -9.27 16.09
C ALA A 210 7.20 -9.93 17.36
N ASP A 211 7.67 -9.52 18.54
CA ASP A 211 7.23 -10.09 19.82
C ASP A 211 5.94 -9.43 20.35
N ARG A 212 5.49 -8.32 19.74
CA ARG A 212 4.46 -7.43 20.31
C ARG A 212 3.13 -8.13 20.59
N TYR A 213 2.74 -9.06 19.72
CA TYR A 213 1.43 -9.73 19.78
C TYR A 213 1.53 -11.21 20.15
N ASP A 214 2.74 -11.74 20.31
CA ASP A 214 2.99 -13.10 20.78
C ASP A 214 4.39 -13.29 21.37
N ASP A 215 4.62 -12.69 22.54
CA ASP A 215 5.88 -12.77 23.31
C ASP A 215 6.17 -14.17 23.88
N SER A 216 5.22 -15.09 23.76
CA SER A 216 5.30 -16.46 24.28
C SER A 216 5.84 -17.48 23.26
N TRP A 217 6.23 -17.04 22.07
CA TRP A 217 6.75 -17.91 21.02
C TRP A 217 8.21 -18.26 21.25
N GLU A 218 8.51 -19.56 21.24
CA GLU A 218 9.87 -20.08 21.49
C GLU A 218 10.58 -20.58 20.21
N GLY A 219 9.99 -20.33 19.03
CA GLY A 219 10.49 -20.76 17.73
C GLY A 219 11.01 -19.61 16.85
N PRO A 220 11.49 -19.90 15.63
CA PRO A 220 11.78 -18.86 14.65
C PRO A 220 10.49 -18.14 14.21
N HIS A 221 10.54 -16.82 14.01
CA HIS A 221 9.36 -16.01 13.69
C HIS A 221 8.68 -16.39 12.38
N LEU A 222 7.41 -16.72 12.44
CA LEU A 222 6.63 -17.23 11.32
C LEU A 222 6.20 -16.11 10.33
N VAL A 223 7.16 -15.60 9.54
CA VAL A 223 7.00 -14.44 8.66
C VAL A 223 6.37 -14.71 7.29
N TRP A 224 6.06 -15.94 6.91
CA TRP A 224 5.35 -16.26 5.66
C TRP A 224 4.09 -17.10 5.94
N PRO A 225 2.93 -16.74 5.40
CA PRO A 225 1.76 -17.61 5.41
C PRO A 225 1.93 -18.76 4.38
N PRO A 226 1.25 -19.91 4.55
CA PRO A 226 1.41 -21.08 3.68
C PRO A 226 0.67 -21.00 2.33
N TYR A 227 -0.11 -19.95 2.06
CA TYR A 227 -0.91 -19.83 0.83
C TYR A 227 -1.83 -21.04 0.59
N ALA A 228 -2.75 -21.29 1.53
CA ALA A 228 -3.54 -22.50 1.53
C ALA A 228 -4.97 -22.28 2.03
N VAL A 229 -5.84 -23.23 1.69
CA VAL A 229 -7.18 -23.42 2.28
C VAL A 229 -7.14 -24.72 3.07
N ASP A 230 -7.82 -24.79 4.22
CA ASP A 230 -7.78 -25.93 5.16
C ASP A 230 -6.35 -26.17 5.72
N ALA A 231 -5.55 -25.11 5.93
CA ALA A 231 -4.14 -25.26 6.29
C ALA A 231 -3.94 -25.98 7.64
N ILE A 232 -4.84 -25.72 8.59
CA ILE A 232 -4.82 -26.36 9.91
C ILE A 232 -5.28 -27.82 9.81
N LYS A 233 -6.39 -28.05 9.10
CA LYS A 233 -6.99 -29.38 8.94
C LYS A 233 -6.08 -30.35 8.17
N GLU A 234 -5.38 -29.86 7.15
CA GLU A 234 -4.43 -30.65 6.36
C GLU A 234 -3.05 -30.78 7.04
N GLY A 235 -2.87 -30.17 8.23
CA GLY A 235 -1.64 -30.25 9.00
C GLY A 235 -0.46 -29.49 8.38
N ILE A 236 -0.74 -28.51 7.50
CA ILE A 236 0.27 -27.60 6.94
C ILE A 236 0.79 -26.66 8.03
N MET A 237 -0.08 -26.24 8.95
CA MET A 237 0.27 -25.47 10.13
C MET A 237 -0.54 -25.92 11.35
N THR A 238 -0.05 -25.65 12.56
CA THR A 238 -0.83 -25.82 13.80
C THR A 238 -1.61 -24.55 14.16
N GLU A 239 -2.56 -24.64 15.08
CA GLU A 239 -3.23 -23.45 15.65
C GLU A 239 -2.24 -22.48 16.35
N ARG A 240 -1.15 -23.02 16.89
CA ARG A 240 -0.10 -22.21 17.50
C ARG A 240 0.69 -21.43 16.44
N ASP A 241 0.98 -22.07 15.31
CA ASP A 241 1.63 -21.43 14.16
C ASP A 241 0.71 -20.35 13.56
N ALA A 242 -0.59 -20.66 13.44
CA ALA A 242 -1.62 -19.72 12.98
C ALA A 242 -1.64 -18.43 13.83
N ARG A 243 -1.57 -18.57 15.16
CA ARG A 243 -1.45 -17.41 16.07
C ARG A 243 -0.16 -16.62 15.81
N GLN A 244 0.97 -17.29 15.59
CA GLN A 244 2.24 -16.60 15.33
C GLN A 244 2.22 -15.85 13.99
N VAL A 245 1.70 -16.45 12.91
CA VAL A 245 1.60 -15.77 11.60
C VAL A 245 0.77 -14.49 11.71
N ARG A 246 -0.36 -14.54 12.44
CA ARG A 246 -1.18 -13.35 12.74
C ARG A 246 -0.40 -12.31 13.54
N ALA A 247 0.34 -12.74 14.56
CA ALA A 247 1.16 -11.84 15.37
C ALA A 247 2.25 -11.15 14.54
N GLN A 248 2.91 -11.88 13.61
CA GLN A 248 3.89 -11.28 12.70
C GLN A 248 3.25 -10.25 11.77
N TYR A 249 2.09 -10.55 11.17
CA TYR A 249 1.35 -9.57 10.36
C TYR A 249 1.03 -8.31 11.19
N GLY A 250 0.51 -8.49 12.41
CA GLY A 250 0.20 -7.40 13.33
C GLY A 250 1.42 -6.56 13.69
N GLY A 251 2.57 -7.20 13.95
CA GLY A 251 3.85 -6.54 14.20
C GLY A 251 4.26 -5.66 13.03
N LYS A 252 4.18 -6.19 11.80
CA LYS A 252 4.50 -5.45 10.58
C LYS A 252 3.53 -4.29 10.30
N LEU A 253 2.24 -4.52 10.45
CA LEU A 253 1.21 -3.47 10.37
C LEU A 253 1.46 -2.34 11.37
N SER A 254 1.79 -2.67 12.62
CA SER A 254 2.03 -1.67 13.66
C SER A 254 3.33 -0.90 13.44
N MET A 255 4.36 -1.56 12.88
CA MET A 255 5.61 -0.91 12.51
C MET A 255 5.37 0.10 11.38
N ILE A 256 4.69 -0.31 10.30
CA ILE A 256 4.46 0.62 9.20
C ILE A 256 3.51 1.76 9.58
N ASP A 257 2.52 1.51 10.44
CA ASP A 257 1.70 2.58 11.05
C ASP A 257 2.55 3.59 11.84
N HIS A 258 3.54 3.11 12.61
CA HIS A 258 4.45 3.99 13.34
C HIS A 258 5.24 4.92 12.40
N TRP A 259 5.72 4.40 11.28
CA TRP A 259 6.47 5.18 10.28
C TRP A 259 5.57 6.08 9.43
N LEU A 260 4.34 5.66 9.13
CA LEU A 260 3.30 6.53 8.57
C LEU A 260 3.09 7.76 9.46
N GLY A 261 3.18 7.61 10.78
CA GLY A 261 3.17 8.73 11.71
C GLY A 261 4.16 9.84 11.36
N LYS A 262 5.36 9.49 10.88
CA LYS A 262 6.40 10.46 10.46
C LYS A 262 6.02 11.21 9.18
N VAL A 263 5.40 10.53 8.24
CA VAL A 263 4.86 11.14 7.01
C VAL A 263 3.76 12.15 7.36
N LEU A 264 2.83 11.74 8.22
CA LEU A 264 1.75 12.59 8.69
C LEU A 264 2.27 13.80 9.51
N ASP A 265 3.33 13.61 10.30
CA ASP A 265 4.01 14.71 11.02
C ASP A 265 4.65 15.72 10.04
N SER A 266 5.23 15.27 8.92
CA SER A 266 5.75 16.17 7.89
C SER A 266 4.64 16.99 7.21
N LEU A 267 3.46 16.38 6.96
CA LEU A 267 2.29 17.11 6.44
C LEU A 267 1.80 18.16 7.43
N ASP A 268 1.81 17.86 8.73
CA ASP A 268 1.48 18.81 9.80
C ASP A 268 2.49 19.96 9.85
N ALA A 269 3.79 19.66 9.87
CA ALA A 269 4.85 20.65 10.00
C ALA A 269 4.93 21.64 8.82
N THR A 270 4.47 21.23 7.63
CA THR A 270 4.54 22.02 6.40
C THR A 270 3.21 22.68 6.03
N ASN A 271 2.16 22.49 6.83
CA ASN A 271 0.79 22.90 6.52
C ASN A 271 0.35 22.42 5.11
N ALA A 272 0.73 21.19 4.73
CA ALA A 272 0.38 20.63 3.42
C ALA A 272 -1.13 20.33 3.31
N TRP A 273 -1.80 20.09 4.44
CA TRP A 273 -3.23 19.79 4.51
C TRP A 273 -4.16 20.87 3.92
N ASP A 274 -3.67 22.11 3.78
CA ASP A 274 -4.47 23.25 3.32
C ASP A 274 -4.69 23.26 1.80
N ASP A 275 -3.84 22.57 1.03
CA ASP A 275 -3.86 22.58 -0.44
C ASP A 275 -3.58 21.20 -1.07
N THR A 276 -3.38 20.17 -0.26
CA THR A 276 -3.01 18.82 -0.70
C THR A 276 -4.10 17.82 -0.33
N VAL A 277 -4.59 17.06 -1.31
CA VAL A 277 -5.41 15.87 -1.08
C VAL A 277 -4.50 14.72 -0.69
N VAL A 278 -4.84 14.03 0.39
CA VAL A 278 -4.10 12.83 0.82
C VAL A 278 -5.03 11.63 0.75
N VAL A 279 -4.67 10.67 -0.09
CA VAL A 279 -5.41 9.42 -0.30
C VAL A 279 -4.62 8.31 0.36
N LEU A 280 -5.27 7.54 1.25
CA LEU A 280 -4.75 6.26 1.72
C LEU A 280 -5.59 5.14 1.13
N CYS A 281 -4.94 4.20 0.45
CA CYS A 281 -5.55 3.02 -0.13
C CYS A 281 -4.61 1.81 -0.01
N THR A 282 -5.02 0.72 -0.61
CA THR A 282 -4.23 -0.49 -0.80
C THR A 282 -4.64 -1.11 -2.13
N ASP A 283 -3.82 -2.03 -2.63
CA ASP A 283 -4.13 -2.86 -3.78
C ASP A 283 -5.16 -3.95 -3.43
N HIS A 284 -4.90 -4.68 -2.36
CA HIS A 284 -5.75 -5.75 -1.84
C HIS A 284 -5.53 -5.95 -0.34
N GLY A 285 -6.40 -6.74 0.29
CA GLY A 285 -6.20 -7.16 1.66
C GLY A 285 -5.29 -8.39 1.78
N HIS A 286 -5.50 -9.18 2.83
CA HIS A 286 -4.71 -10.38 3.11
C HIS A 286 -5.49 -11.37 3.99
N TYR A 287 -5.51 -12.67 3.66
CA TYR A 287 -6.13 -13.67 4.53
C TYR A 287 -5.19 -14.10 5.66
N LEU A 288 -5.70 -14.09 6.89
CA LEU A 288 -4.95 -14.43 8.10
C LEU A 288 -5.61 -15.61 8.83
N GLY A 289 -6.10 -16.59 8.08
CA GLY A 289 -6.89 -17.72 8.60
C GLY A 289 -8.38 -17.39 8.70
N ASP A 290 -8.86 -16.44 7.90
CA ASP A 290 -10.27 -16.13 7.74
C ASP A 290 -11.05 -17.37 7.32
N THR A 291 -12.27 -17.50 7.83
CA THR A 291 -13.14 -18.63 7.49
C THR A 291 -13.94 -18.35 6.23
N ASP A 292 -13.85 -19.25 5.25
CA ASP A 292 -14.64 -19.18 4.04
C ASP A 292 -16.11 -19.61 4.25
N VAL A 293 -16.92 -19.52 3.19
CA VAL A 293 -18.35 -19.88 3.24
C VAL A 293 -18.63 -21.35 3.58
N TYR A 294 -17.60 -22.21 3.56
CA TYR A 294 -17.68 -23.64 3.90
C TYR A 294 -17.08 -23.97 5.27
N GLY A 295 -16.64 -22.96 6.04
CA GLY A 295 -16.04 -23.20 7.35
C GLY A 295 -14.55 -23.52 7.30
N ARG A 296 -13.85 -23.24 6.20
CA ARG A 296 -12.43 -23.57 6.00
C ARG A 296 -11.55 -22.36 6.24
N ASP A 297 -10.40 -22.55 6.90
CA ASP A 297 -9.42 -21.49 7.10
C ASP A 297 -8.68 -21.18 5.79
N VAL A 298 -8.56 -19.88 5.46
CA VAL A 298 -7.88 -19.37 4.26
C VAL A 298 -6.68 -18.54 4.69
N TRP A 299 -5.51 -18.80 4.11
CA TRP A 299 -4.24 -18.15 4.47
C TRP A 299 -3.50 -17.64 3.25
N GLY A 300 -2.89 -16.46 3.37
CA GLY A 300 -2.14 -15.85 2.27
C GLY A 300 -3.09 -15.35 1.19
N LYS A 301 -2.80 -15.69 -0.07
CA LYS A 301 -3.59 -15.27 -1.25
C LYS A 301 -3.78 -16.47 -2.20
N PRO A 302 -4.45 -17.58 -1.80
CA PRO A 302 -4.42 -18.86 -2.52
C PRO A 302 -5.25 -18.89 -3.83
N GLY A 303 -5.65 -17.73 -4.36
CA GLY A 303 -6.42 -17.59 -5.59
C GLY A 303 -7.93 -17.47 -5.36
N ILE A 304 -8.72 -18.17 -6.17
CA ILE A 304 -10.19 -18.06 -6.20
C ILE A 304 -10.87 -19.17 -5.38
N PRO A 305 -12.06 -18.91 -4.81
CA PRO A 305 -12.82 -17.64 -4.83
C PRO A 305 -12.23 -16.56 -3.92
N VAL A 306 -12.51 -15.29 -4.26
CA VAL A 306 -12.12 -14.11 -3.48
C VAL A 306 -13.24 -13.73 -2.50
N TYR A 307 -12.86 -13.40 -1.27
CA TYR A 307 -13.72 -13.02 -0.16
C TYR A 307 -13.34 -11.62 0.36
N LYS A 308 -14.19 -11.09 1.25
CA LYS A 308 -14.05 -9.72 1.77
C LYS A 308 -12.68 -9.38 2.35
N PRO A 309 -11.99 -10.24 3.13
CA PRO A 309 -10.68 -9.91 3.67
C PRO A 309 -9.61 -9.58 2.61
N LEU A 310 -9.79 -10.05 1.38
CA LEU A 310 -8.91 -9.72 0.25
C LEU A 310 -9.47 -8.59 -0.63
N GLY A 311 -10.77 -8.60 -0.93
CA GLY A 311 -11.37 -7.69 -1.92
C GLY A 311 -12.02 -6.41 -1.37
N HIS A 312 -12.39 -6.35 -0.09
CA HIS A 312 -13.04 -5.19 0.54
C HIS A 312 -11.98 -4.35 1.25
N ILE A 313 -11.45 -3.36 0.55
CA ILE A 313 -10.21 -2.64 0.91
C ILE A 313 -10.48 -1.26 1.54
N PRO A 314 -9.57 -0.73 2.37
CA PRO A 314 -9.67 0.62 2.91
C PRO A 314 -9.52 1.68 1.82
N LEU A 315 -10.32 2.75 1.91
CA LEU A 315 -10.06 4.02 1.23
C LEU A 315 -10.37 5.20 2.16
N MET A 316 -9.38 6.04 2.39
CA MET A 316 -9.53 7.28 3.15
C MET A 316 -9.02 8.45 2.31
N ILE A 317 -9.81 9.51 2.22
CA ILE A 317 -9.40 10.71 1.49
C ILE A 317 -9.52 11.93 2.41
N SER A 318 -8.38 12.49 2.80
CA SER A 318 -8.31 13.80 3.43
C SER A 318 -8.35 14.86 2.33
N TRP A 319 -9.32 15.76 2.41
CA TRP A 319 -9.57 16.76 1.38
C TRP A 319 -9.59 18.17 1.99
N PRO A 320 -8.85 19.14 1.43
CA PRO A 320 -8.79 20.50 1.97
C PRO A 320 -10.18 21.15 2.13
N GLY A 321 -10.50 21.58 3.36
CA GLY A 321 -11.77 22.24 3.67
C GLY A 321 -12.99 21.32 3.79
N VAL A 322 -12.81 19.99 3.73
CA VAL A 322 -13.88 19.01 3.95
C VAL A 322 -13.72 18.39 5.34
N ALA A 323 -14.83 18.36 6.09
CA ALA A 323 -14.84 17.76 7.42
C ALA A 323 -14.79 16.22 7.35
N PRO A 324 -14.17 15.54 8.33
CA PRO A 324 -14.13 14.09 8.39
C PRO A 324 -15.54 13.49 8.45
N THR A 325 -15.81 12.45 7.68
CA THR A 325 -17.10 11.78 7.62
C THR A 325 -16.97 10.36 7.05
N THR A 326 -18.07 9.62 6.97
CA THR A 326 -18.14 8.32 6.28
C THR A 326 -18.95 8.42 5.01
N ASN A 327 -18.54 7.69 3.97
CA ASN A 327 -19.27 7.57 2.70
C ASN A 327 -19.43 6.08 2.34
N ASP A 328 -20.62 5.64 1.96
CA ASP A 328 -20.97 4.25 1.66
C ASP A 328 -21.16 3.95 0.17
N ALA A 329 -20.85 4.91 -0.72
CA ALA A 329 -20.86 4.70 -2.15
C ALA A 329 -19.96 3.52 -2.56
N LEU A 330 -20.47 2.71 -3.50
CA LEU A 330 -19.67 1.66 -4.12
C LEU A 330 -18.59 2.31 -4.99
N THR A 331 -17.33 2.02 -4.67
CA THR A 331 -16.17 2.59 -5.36
C THR A 331 -15.11 1.50 -5.60
N THR A 332 -14.23 1.73 -6.56
CA THR A 332 -13.12 0.83 -6.93
C THR A 332 -11.81 1.59 -7.16
N SER A 333 -10.68 0.88 -7.22
CA SER A 333 -9.34 1.48 -7.36
C SER A 333 -9.20 2.37 -8.60
N THR A 334 -9.92 2.11 -9.69
CA THR A 334 -9.93 2.98 -10.89
C THR A 334 -10.56 4.34 -10.65
N ASP A 335 -11.43 4.49 -9.64
CA ASP A 335 -12.00 5.78 -9.26
C ASP A 335 -10.93 6.72 -8.68
N ILE A 336 -9.85 6.17 -8.09
CA ILE A 336 -8.70 6.94 -7.63
C ILE A 336 -8.00 7.60 -8.83
N HIS A 337 -7.78 6.85 -9.91
CA HIS A 337 -7.23 7.38 -11.18
C HIS A 337 -8.08 8.55 -11.70
N ALA A 338 -9.39 8.33 -11.82
CA ALA A 338 -10.32 9.34 -12.33
C ALA A 338 -10.35 10.60 -11.44
N THR A 339 -10.24 10.42 -10.13
CA THR A 339 -10.17 11.53 -9.17
C THR A 339 -8.88 12.33 -9.32
N ILE A 340 -7.73 11.68 -9.51
CA ILE A 340 -6.45 12.35 -9.78
C ILE A 340 -6.53 13.15 -11.08
N ALA A 341 -7.07 12.54 -12.14
CA ALA A 341 -7.26 13.22 -13.42
C ALA A 341 -8.12 14.48 -13.29
N ASP A 342 -9.24 14.40 -12.54
CA ASP A 342 -10.15 15.52 -12.27
C ASP A 342 -9.46 16.66 -11.50
N ILE A 343 -8.71 16.34 -10.42
CA ILE A 343 -7.99 17.35 -9.61
C ILE A 343 -7.00 18.18 -10.45
N PHE A 344 -6.36 17.56 -11.44
CA PHE A 344 -5.34 18.21 -12.26
C PHE A 344 -5.83 18.70 -13.62
N ASP A 345 -7.13 18.56 -13.91
CA ASP A 345 -7.72 18.84 -15.22
C ASP A 345 -7.08 18.02 -16.37
N ALA A 346 -6.60 16.81 -16.07
CA ALA A 346 -5.84 16.00 -17.02
C ALA A 346 -6.74 15.20 -17.97
N SER A 347 -6.46 15.27 -19.27
CA SER A 347 -7.17 14.47 -20.28
C SER A 347 -6.59 13.06 -20.39
N ILE A 348 -7.43 12.04 -20.23
CA ILE A 348 -7.09 10.62 -20.47
C ILE A 348 -7.38 10.26 -21.94
N LYS A 349 -6.43 9.61 -22.61
CA LYS A 349 -6.52 9.33 -24.06
C LYS A 349 -6.86 7.89 -24.43
N HIS A 350 -6.96 7.00 -23.46
CA HIS A 350 -7.42 5.62 -23.63
C HIS A 350 -8.72 5.37 -22.84
N THR A 351 -9.26 4.17 -22.95
CA THR A 351 -10.44 3.76 -22.19
C THR A 351 -10.07 3.59 -20.72
N ALA A 352 -10.56 4.50 -19.87
CA ALA A 352 -10.58 4.33 -18.42
C ALA A 352 -11.99 3.94 -17.95
N HIS A 353 -12.07 3.23 -16.82
CA HIS A 353 -13.32 2.69 -16.29
C HIS A 353 -13.80 3.37 -15.00
N GLY A 354 -12.93 4.14 -14.34
CA GLY A 354 -13.26 4.83 -13.09
C GLY A 354 -14.11 6.08 -13.29
N SER A 355 -14.78 6.49 -12.22
CA SER A 355 -15.48 7.78 -12.10
C SER A 355 -14.84 8.62 -10.99
N SER A 356 -14.73 9.93 -11.20
CA SER A 356 -14.15 10.82 -10.19
C SER A 356 -14.95 10.79 -8.89
N LEU A 357 -14.23 10.71 -7.76
CA LEU A 357 -14.79 10.76 -6.41
C LEU A 357 -14.99 12.20 -5.90
N VAL A 358 -14.57 13.23 -6.65
CA VAL A 358 -14.74 14.64 -6.26
C VAL A 358 -16.18 15.01 -5.87
N PRO A 359 -17.24 14.54 -6.57
CA PRO A 359 -18.63 14.80 -6.15
C PRO A 359 -18.94 14.22 -4.76
N LEU A 360 -18.37 13.04 -4.44
CA LEU A 360 -18.56 12.36 -3.17
C LEU A 360 -17.79 13.00 -2.00
N LEU A 361 -16.80 13.84 -2.31
CA LEU A 361 -15.91 14.49 -1.34
C LEU A 361 -16.29 15.95 -1.09
N SER A 362 -16.68 16.67 -2.14
CA SER A 362 -16.95 18.11 -2.10
C SER A 362 -18.31 18.50 -1.49
N GLY A 363 -19.12 17.52 -1.08
CA GLY A 363 -20.47 17.74 -0.54
C GLY A 363 -21.49 18.22 -1.58
N ALA A 364 -21.15 18.13 -2.87
CA ALA A 364 -22.05 18.43 -3.97
C ALA A 364 -22.92 17.19 -4.26
N THR A 365 -24.19 17.27 -3.89
CA THR A 365 -25.25 16.33 -4.30
C THR A 365 -25.62 16.49 -5.76
#